data_AF-A0AAW0U6S1-F1
#
_entry.id   AF-A0AAW0U6S1-F1
#
_cell.length_a   1.000
_cell.length_b   1.000
_cell.length_c   1.000
_cell.angle_alpha   90.00
_cell.angle_beta   90.00
_cell.angle_gamma   90.00
#
_symmetry.space_group_name_H-M   'P 1'
#
loop_
_entity.id
_entity.type
_entity.pdbx_description
1 polymer ?
#
loop_
_entity_poly.entity_id
_entity_poly.type
_entity_poly.pdbx_seq_one_letter_code
_entity_poly.pdbx_strand_id
1 'polypeptide(L)'
;MVAKSLVYSVLLKSGVQKQREEHEALFVSVGGLVEKGLQRLRPESIEQLYFSSRTDTGVHAVCNTAHVDLSCQSEGLCYEPSAITNTLNRFFKKNNAEIRVHKTILVPSTFHARYDAVSRRYLYRLAVTPEPTSGGRAALEKFMPVAEIGKLYLVRPPFDVERLEPVCRLLEGIHDFASFANVQRKGDTPRETLREIKSVTVTPGRPLLDPSQDPLYSHLQFWDVNVHGKSFLYRQVRRIVGVLVGVAQGRFNLQDVQHMLDYPSQRNWSPKVQVAPPDGLFLLDVEYPLHVFAEGEDSGQRPQE
;
A
#
# COMPACT_ATOMS: atom_id res chain seq x y z
N MET A 1 8.11 23.79 23.04
CA MET A 1 8.96 22.84 22.29
C MET A 1 8.10 21.64 21.92
N VAL A 2 7.95 21.36 20.62
CA VAL A 2 7.03 20.36 20.08
C VAL A 2 7.71 18.98 20.17
N ALA A 3 7.05 18.00 20.78
CA ALA A 3 7.51 16.62 20.75
C ALA A 3 7.18 16.07 19.36
N LYS A 4 8.19 15.98 18.50
CA LYS A 4 7.99 15.76 17.07
C LYS A 4 8.15 14.31 16.67
N SER A 5 7.04 13.88 16.07
CA SER A 5 6.87 12.82 15.09
C SER A 5 7.05 11.35 15.52
N LEU A 6 6.02 10.59 15.16
CA LEU A 6 5.66 9.28 15.69
C LEU A 6 5.59 8.26 14.55
N VAL A 7 6.63 7.45 14.35
CA VAL A 7 6.59 6.37 13.35
C VAL A 7 5.95 5.13 13.93
N TYR A 8 4.80 4.71 13.38
CA TYR A 8 4.20 3.41 13.64
C TYR A 8 3.97 2.66 12.34
N SER A 9 4.24 1.35 12.32
CA SER A 9 3.74 0.43 11.30
C SER A 9 2.29 0.07 11.61
N VAL A 10 1.45 -0.08 10.57
CA VAL A 10 0.03 -0.46 10.68
C VAL A 10 -0.25 -1.72 9.90
N LEU A 11 -0.77 -2.75 10.57
CA LEU A 11 -1.51 -3.82 9.91
C LEU A 11 -2.90 -3.30 9.52
N LEU A 12 -3.25 -3.31 8.23
CA LEU A 12 -4.52 -2.74 7.75
C LEU A 12 -5.44 -3.74 7.08
N LYS A 13 -6.74 -3.57 7.37
CA LYS A 13 -7.85 -3.94 6.50
C LYS A 13 -8.75 -2.71 6.39
N SER A 14 -8.85 -2.14 5.19
CA SER A 14 -9.56 -0.88 4.80
C SER A 14 -8.74 0.42 4.84
N GLY A 15 -9.01 1.32 3.88
CA GLY A 15 -8.07 2.32 3.33
C GLY A 15 -7.67 3.50 4.23
N VAL A 16 -6.59 4.19 3.85
CA VAL A 16 -5.90 5.17 4.70
C VAL A 16 -6.45 6.60 4.64
N GLN A 17 -7.01 7.03 3.50
CA GLN A 17 -7.33 8.45 3.29
C GLN A 17 -8.77 8.84 3.71
N LYS A 18 -8.87 9.95 4.45
CA LYS A 18 -10.13 10.65 4.79
C LYS A 18 -10.87 11.07 3.51
N GLN A 19 -12.12 10.67 3.37
CA GLN A 19 -13.00 11.20 2.32
C GLN A 19 -13.51 12.58 2.78
N ARG A 20 -13.48 13.58 1.90
CA ARG A 20 -14.12 14.87 2.13
C ARG A 20 -15.62 14.69 1.88
N GLU A 21 -16.37 14.37 2.93
CA GLU A 21 -17.77 14.80 3.21
C GLU A 21 -18.36 13.95 4.36
N GLU A 22 -19.16 14.63 5.19
CA GLU A 22 -20.03 14.17 6.29
C GLU A 22 -19.39 13.57 7.56
N HIS A 23 -19.94 13.99 8.71
CA HIS A 23 -19.47 13.72 10.09
C HIS A 23 -19.34 12.22 10.45
N GLU A 24 -19.90 11.32 9.66
CA GLU A 24 -19.81 9.85 9.83
C GLU A 24 -18.54 9.24 9.21
N ALA A 25 -17.95 9.83 8.17
CA ALA A 25 -16.78 9.29 7.46
C ALA A 25 -15.50 9.22 8.32
N LEU A 26 -15.46 9.99 9.42
CA LEU A 26 -14.39 9.96 10.42
C LEU A 26 -14.28 8.63 11.19
N PHE A 27 -15.27 7.74 11.12
CA PHE A 27 -15.19 6.39 11.69
C PHE A 27 -14.63 5.33 10.73
N VAL A 28 -14.47 5.65 9.44
CA VAL A 28 -14.30 4.62 8.39
C VAL A 28 -12.89 4.58 7.79
N SER A 29 -12.00 5.51 8.14
CA SER A 29 -10.61 5.50 7.65
C SER A 29 -9.59 5.29 8.75
N VAL A 30 -8.45 4.68 8.39
CA VAL A 30 -7.32 4.46 9.30
C VAL A 30 -6.82 5.76 9.89
N GLY A 31 -6.66 6.81 9.07
CA GLY A 31 -6.23 8.12 9.53
C GLY A 31 -7.17 8.68 10.60
N GLY A 32 -8.49 8.61 10.37
CA GLY A 32 -9.48 9.08 11.33
C GLY A 32 -9.47 8.28 12.65
N LEU A 33 -9.25 6.97 12.59
CA LEU A 33 -9.13 6.13 13.78
C LEU A 33 -7.86 6.45 14.57
N VAL A 34 -6.74 6.70 13.90
CA VAL A 34 -5.49 7.11 14.55
C VAL A 34 -5.65 8.47 15.22
N GLU A 35 -6.19 9.47 14.52
CA GLU A 35 -6.45 10.80 15.08
C GLU A 35 -7.30 10.73 16.36
N LYS A 36 -8.39 9.95 16.33
CA LYS A 36 -9.25 9.71 17.51
C LYS A 36 -8.53 8.95 18.62
N GLY A 37 -7.65 8.02 18.27
CA GLY A 37 -6.80 7.32 19.23
C GLY A 37 -5.84 8.27 19.93
N LEU A 38 -5.20 9.18 19.18
CA LEU A 38 -4.27 10.19 19.71
C LEU A 38 -4.97 11.15 20.67
N GLN A 39 -6.24 11.51 20.43
CA GLN A 39 -7.03 12.33 21.36
C GLN A 39 -7.16 11.71 22.76
N ARG A 40 -6.96 10.39 22.92
CA ARG A 40 -6.97 9.73 24.24
C ARG A 40 -5.79 10.10 25.12
N LEU A 41 -4.71 10.63 24.53
CA LEU A 41 -3.56 11.18 25.24
C LEU A 41 -3.85 12.56 25.85
N ARG A 42 -5.00 13.17 25.51
CA ARG A 42 -5.38 14.54 25.87
C ARG A 42 -4.29 15.57 25.52
N PRO A 43 -3.82 15.59 24.26
CA PRO A 43 -2.91 16.64 23.82
C PRO A 43 -3.59 18.00 23.86
N GLU A 44 -2.79 19.04 24.03
CA GLU A 44 -3.24 20.42 23.84
C GLU A 44 -3.67 20.63 22.38
N SER A 45 -2.86 20.13 21.44
CA SER A 45 -3.15 20.15 20.02
C SER A 45 -2.56 18.93 19.29
N ILE A 46 -3.25 18.54 18.22
CA ILE A 46 -2.77 17.60 17.21
C ILE A 46 -2.74 18.39 15.91
N GLU A 47 -1.55 18.70 15.39
CA GLU A 47 -1.45 19.56 14.20
C GLU A 47 -1.90 18.80 12.94
N GLN A 48 -1.08 17.85 12.48
CA GLN A 48 -1.38 17.09 11.27
C GLN A 48 -0.75 15.71 11.28
N LEU A 49 -1.55 14.70 10.91
CA LEU A 49 -1.11 13.32 10.73
C LEU A 49 -0.79 13.07 9.25
N TYR A 50 0.44 12.60 8.99
CA TYR A 50 0.91 12.30 7.64
C TYR A 50 1.36 10.86 7.52
N PHE A 51 0.85 10.16 6.52
CA PHE A 51 1.28 8.80 6.19
C PHE A 51 2.33 8.79 5.09
N SER A 52 3.23 7.81 5.19
CA SER A 52 4.25 7.50 4.21
C SER A 52 3.66 7.02 2.88
N SER A 53 2.54 6.32 2.97
CA SER A 53 1.82 5.81 1.82
C SER A 53 0.31 5.90 2.03
N ARG A 54 -0.38 6.34 0.98
CA ARG A 54 -1.84 6.30 0.92
C ARG A 54 -2.23 4.95 0.31
N THR A 55 -3.04 4.18 1.03
CA THR A 55 -3.61 2.94 0.51
C THR A 55 -5.09 3.14 0.18
N ASP A 56 -5.53 2.54 -0.93
CA ASP A 56 -6.94 2.54 -1.33
C ASP A 56 -7.80 1.74 -0.36
N THR A 57 -9.11 1.95 -0.39
CA THR A 57 -10.06 1.05 0.28
C THR A 57 -9.84 -0.39 -0.18
N GLY A 58 -9.72 -1.29 0.80
CA GLY A 58 -9.48 -2.71 0.59
C GLY A 58 -8.01 -3.11 0.47
N VAL A 59 -7.08 -2.15 0.36
CA VAL A 59 -5.64 -2.44 0.33
C VAL A 59 -5.11 -2.57 1.74
N HIS A 60 -4.26 -3.57 1.94
CA HIS A 60 -3.61 -3.84 3.21
C HIS A 60 -2.27 -3.11 3.31
N ALA A 61 -1.80 -2.97 4.54
CA ALA A 61 -0.43 -2.62 4.85
C ALA A 61 0.01 -3.56 5.95
N VAL A 62 1.26 -4.03 5.86
CA VAL A 62 1.99 -4.69 6.94
C VAL A 62 2.88 -3.66 7.61
N CYS A 63 3.50 -2.77 6.81
CA CYS A 63 4.29 -1.65 7.29
C CYS A 63 3.90 -0.37 6.55
N ASN A 64 3.14 0.50 7.21
CA ASN A 64 2.92 1.87 6.76
C ASN A 64 3.34 2.80 7.89
N THR A 65 4.29 3.69 7.64
CA THR A 65 4.74 4.69 8.61
C THR A 65 3.85 5.92 8.56
N ALA A 66 3.62 6.56 9.72
CA ALA A 66 3.08 7.91 9.76
C ALA A 66 3.96 8.81 10.64
N HIS A 67 3.64 10.10 10.69
CA HIS A 67 4.19 11.03 11.66
C HIS A 67 3.15 12.08 12.05
N VAL A 68 3.25 12.60 13.27
CA VAL A 68 2.33 13.59 13.82
C VAL A 68 3.06 14.45 14.84
N ASP A 69 2.77 15.74 14.84
CA ASP A 69 3.26 16.68 15.83
C ASP A 69 2.21 16.82 16.95
N LEU A 70 2.65 16.60 18.20
CA LEU A 70 1.80 16.61 19.39
C LEU A 70 2.31 17.66 20.40
N SER A 71 1.38 18.47 20.91
CA SER A 71 1.67 19.45 21.97
C SER A 71 1.14 18.98 23.32
N CYS A 72 1.95 19.13 24.37
CA CYS A 72 1.59 18.80 25.75
C CYS A 72 1.08 20.05 26.49
N GLN A 73 0.15 19.85 27.42
CA GLN A 73 -0.44 20.92 28.25
C GLN A 73 0.56 21.58 29.21
N SER A 74 1.66 20.90 29.51
CA SER A 74 2.76 21.42 30.33
C SER A 74 3.99 21.61 29.46
N GLU A 75 4.54 22.82 29.47
CA GLU A 75 5.76 23.13 28.73
C GLU A 75 6.92 22.19 29.14
N GLY A 76 7.60 21.61 28.16
CA GLY A 76 8.77 20.77 28.37
C GLY A 76 8.49 19.27 28.60
N LEU A 77 7.24 18.85 28.75
CA LEU A 77 6.90 17.42 28.77
C LEU A 77 6.75 16.88 27.35
N CYS A 78 7.40 15.74 27.09
CA CYS A 78 7.17 14.93 25.90
C CYS A 78 6.34 13.70 26.25
N TYR A 79 5.50 13.25 25.32
CA TYR A 79 4.82 11.97 25.46
C TYR A 79 5.85 10.84 25.31
N GLU A 80 5.94 9.99 26.32
CA GLU A 80 6.71 8.76 26.24
C GLU A 80 6.23 7.91 25.05
N PRO A 81 7.11 7.54 24.09
CA PRO A 81 6.66 6.84 22.89
C PRO A 81 5.88 5.57 23.23
N SER A 82 6.36 4.76 24.16
CA SER A 82 5.68 3.52 24.59
C SER A 82 4.24 3.77 25.10
N ALA A 83 3.99 4.90 25.77
CA ALA A 83 2.65 5.29 26.22
C ALA A 83 1.72 5.58 25.04
N ILE A 84 2.22 6.21 23.98
CA ILE A 84 1.47 6.46 22.74
C ILE A 84 1.11 5.12 22.07
N THR A 85 2.08 4.22 21.88
CA THR A 85 1.86 2.88 21.32
C THR A 85 0.76 2.14 22.08
N ASN A 86 0.88 2.10 23.41
CA ASN A 86 -0.06 1.39 24.28
C ASN A 86 -1.46 2.01 24.26
N THR A 87 -1.54 3.34 24.22
CA THR A 87 -2.82 4.06 24.17
C THR A 87 -3.55 3.80 22.86
N LEU A 88 -2.85 3.91 21.73
CA LEU A 88 -3.42 3.65 20.40
C LEU A 88 -3.89 2.20 20.26
N ASN A 89 -3.05 1.22 20.62
CA ASN A 89 -3.41 -0.19 20.54
C ASN A 89 -4.60 -0.55 21.44
N ARG A 90 -4.68 0.04 22.64
CA ARG A 90 -5.83 -0.13 23.53
C ARG A 90 -7.10 0.48 22.92
N PHE A 91 -6.99 1.66 22.30
CA PHE A 91 -8.09 2.30 21.60
C PHE A 91 -8.57 1.46 20.43
N PHE A 92 -7.68 0.97 19.55
CA PHE A 92 -8.06 0.13 18.41
C PHE A 92 -8.74 -1.16 18.85
N LYS A 93 -8.19 -1.84 19.86
CA LYS A 93 -8.81 -3.04 20.45
C LYS A 93 -10.22 -2.77 20.96
N LYS A 94 -10.43 -1.66 21.70
CA LYS A 94 -11.75 -1.30 22.25
C LYS A 94 -12.80 -1.01 21.16
N ASN A 95 -12.36 -0.51 20.00
CA ASN A 95 -13.24 -0.17 18.88
C ASN A 95 -13.29 -1.27 17.80
N ASN A 96 -12.77 -2.47 18.08
CA ASN A 96 -12.70 -3.57 17.10
C ASN A 96 -12.05 -3.16 15.77
N ALA A 97 -11.10 -2.22 15.81
CA ALA A 97 -10.36 -1.82 14.63
C ALA A 97 -9.25 -2.85 14.35
N GLU A 98 -9.21 -3.39 13.14
CA GLU A 98 -8.13 -4.26 12.65
C GLU A 98 -6.87 -3.43 12.33
N ILE A 99 -6.36 -2.73 13.35
CA ILE A 99 -5.24 -1.79 13.29
C ILE A 99 -4.34 -2.07 14.49
N ARG A 100 -3.03 -2.17 14.25
CA ARG A 100 -2.04 -2.29 15.31
C ARG A 100 -0.85 -1.39 15.03
N VAL A 101 -0.44 -0.64 16.04
CA VAL A 101 0.82 0.13 16.09
C VAL A 101 1.93 -0.79 16.60
N HIS A 102 2.99 -0.96 15.81
CA HIS A 102 4.13 -1.80 16.19
C HIS A 102 5.04 -1.16 17.24
N LYS A 103 5.47 0.08 16.97
CA LYS A 103 6.35 0.88 17.82
C LYS A 103 6.04 2.34 17.53
N THR A 104 6.52 3.20 18.40
CA THR A 104 6.55 4.64 18.26
C THR A 104 7.92 5.11 18.73
N ILE A 105 8.45 6.15 18.09
CA ILE A 105 9.75 6.75 18.37
C ILE A 105 9.60 8.26 18.23
N LEU A 106 10.53 9.02 18.80
CA LEU A 106 10.72 10.43 18.49
C LEU A 106 11.59 10.55 17.24
N VAL A 107 11.38 11.58 16.44
CA VAL A 107 12.18 11.84 15.23
C VAL A 107 12.48 13.34 15.11
N PRO A 108 13.45 13.74 14.26
CA PRO A 108 13.78 15.15 14.08
C PRO A 108 12.60 15.98 13.58
N SER A 109 12.58 17.26 13.94
CA SER A 109 11.53 18.19 13.53
C SER A 109 11.40 18.38 12.01
N THR A 110 12.44 18.00 11.28
CA THR A 110 12.52 18.04 9.82
C THR A 110 12.00 16.79 9.14
N PHE A 111 11.70 15.72 9.90
CA PHE A 111 11.26 14.46 9.32
C PHE A 111 9.86 14.58 8.71
N HIS A 112 9.69 13.97 7.54
CA HIS A 112 8.40 13.82 6.89
C HIS A 112 8.22 12.41 6.35
N ALA A 113 7.34 11.63 7.00
CA ALA A 113 7.02 10.23 6.67
C ALA A 113 6.82 9.95 5.17
N ARG A 114 6.25 10.88 4.41
CA ARG A 114 6.07 10.69 2.95
C ARG A 114 7.30 11.04 2.12
N TYR A 115 7.99 12.14 2.45
CA TYR A 115 8.96 12.74 1.53
C TYR A 115 10.36 12.18 1.78
N ASP A 116 10.66 11.79 3.02
CA ASP A 116 11.94 11.18 3.37
C ASP A 116 11.99 9.68 3.09
N ALA A 117 10.86 9.06 2.75
CA ALA A 117 10.82 7.65 2.40
C ALA A 117 11.58 7.42 1.07
N VAL A 118 12.64 6.61 1.15
CA VAL A 118 13.55 6.27 0.05
C VAL A 118 12.92 5.25 -0.89
N SER A 119 12.13 4.33 -0.34
CA SER A 119 11.44 3.32 -1.13
C SER A 119 10.17 2.82 -0.46
N ARG A 120 9.28 2.22 -1.25
CA ARG A 120 8.17 1.39 -0.78
C ARG A 120 8.19 0.06 -1.52
N ARG A 121 7.90 -1.02 -0.80
CA ARG A 121 7.74 -2.36 -1.37
C ARG A 121 6.31 -2.84 -1.19
N TYR A 122 5.71 -3.25 -2.29
CA TYR A 122 4.39 -3.85 -2.31
C TYR A 122 4.47 -5.32 -2.69
N LEU A 123 3.61 -6.11 -2.07
CA LEU A 123 3.31 -7.48 -2.46
C LEU A 123 1.87 -7.56 -2.92
N TYR A 124 1.65 -8.16 -4.07
CA TYR A 124 0.32 -8.53 -4.53
C TYR A 124 0.21 -10.06 -4.58
N ARG A 125 -0.70 -10.62 -3.81
CA ARG A 125 -0.97 -12.06 -3.74
C ARG A 125 -2.10 -12.43 -4.69
N LEU A 126 -1.86 -13.40 -5.56
CA LEU A 126 -2.87 -13.97 -6.44
C LEU A 126 -2.78 -15.50 -6.49
N ALA A 127 -3.87 -16.15 -6.87
CA ALA A 127 -3.86 -17.58 -7.16
C ALA A 127 -4.68 -17.90 -8.40
N VAL A 128 -4.19 -18.83 -9.21
CA VAL A 128 -4.88 -19.29 -10.42
C VAL A 128 -5.78 -20.46 -10.05
N THR A 129 -7.05 -20.39 -10.47
CA THR A 129 -8.03 -21.46 -10.27
C THR A 129 -7.77 -22.66 -11.18
N PRO A 130 -8.16 -23.89 -10.79
CA PRO A 130 -7.82 -25.10 -11.55
C PRO A 130 -8.56 -25.18 -12.89
N GLU A 131 -9.73 -24.56 -12.99
CA GLU A 131 -10.59 -24.62 -14.17
C GLU A 131 -11.10 -23.23 -14.58
N PRO A 132 -11.41 -23.03 -15.86
CA PRO A 132 -12.17 -21.88 -16.32
C PRO A 132 -13.54 -21.83 -15.63
N THR A 133 -14.03 -20.64 -15.31
CA THR A 133 -15.37 -20.46 -14.72
C THR A 133 -16.06 -19.26 -15.33
N SER A 134 -17.27 -19.49 -15.87
CA SER A 134 -18.12 -18.45 -16.43
C SER A 134 -18.66 -17.51 -15.36
N GLY A 135 -18.93 -16.26 -15.73
CA GLY A 135 -19.49 -15.25 -14.84
C GLY A 135 -18.45 -14.31 -14.22
N GLY A 136 -18.90 -13.47 -13.30
CA GLY A 136 -18.09 -12.42 -12.67
C GLY A 136 -17.12 -12.95 -11.61
N ARG A 137 -16.54 -12.04 -10.82
CA ARG A 137 -15.63 -12.39 -9.72
C ARG A 137 -16.28 -13.31 -8.68
N ALA A 138 -17.56 -13.06 -8.37
CA ALA A 138 -18.32 -13.86 -7.40
C ALA A 138 -18.36 -15.37 -7.73
N ALA A 139 -18.28 -15.72 -9.02
CA ALA A 139 -18.25 -17.12 -9.44
C ALA A 139 -16.95 -17.85 -9.04
N LEU A 140 -15.87 -17.12 -8.76
CA LEU A 140 -14.60 -17.68 -8.29
C LEU A 140 -14.58 -17.92 -6.78
N GLU A 141 -15.51 -17.35 -6.00
CA GLU A 141 -15.52 -17.46 -4.54
C GLU A 141 -15.65 -18.91 -4.06
N LYS A 142 -16.20 -19.82 -4.89
CA LYS A 142 -16.23 -21.27 -4.61
C LYS A 142 -14.83 -21.89 -4.47
N PHE A 143 -13.79 -21.22 -4.97
CA PHE A 143 -12.39 -21.64 -4.86
C PHE A 143 -11.61 -20.86 -3.79
N MET A 144 -12.24 -19.94 -3.03
CA MET A 144 -11.54 -19.10 -2.07
C MET A 144 -11.33 -19.86 -0.74
N PRO A 145 -10.08 -20.15 -0.34
CA PRO A 145 -9.80 -20.72 0.98
C PRO A 145 -10.19 -19.72 2.08
N VAL A 146 -10.72 -20.21 3.20
CA VAL A 146 -11.33 -19.33 4.23
C VAL A 146 -10.33 -18.32 4.82
N ALA A 147 -9.07 -18.71 4.99
CA ALA A 147 -8.04 -17.83 5.54
C ALA A 147 -7.58 -16.74 4.55
N GLU A 148 -7.80 -16.96 3.26
CA GLU A 148 -7.43 -16.07 2.16
C GLU A 148 -8.52 -15.05 1.82
N ILE A 149 -9.73 -15.19 2.39
CA ILE A 149 -10.84 -14.26 2.16
C ILE A 149 -10.38 -12.82 2.45
N GLY A 150 -10.54 -11.99 1.42
CA GLY A 150 -10.16 -10.58 1.44
C GLY A 150 -8.66 -10.33 1.51
N LYS A 151 -7.80 -11.30 1.13
CA LYS A 151 -6.32 -11.21 1.12
C LYS A 151 -5.67 -11.75 -0.16
N LEU A 152 -6.49 -12.24 -1.10
CA LEU A 152 -6.04 -12.97 -2.29
C LEU A 152 -6.89 -12.58 -3.50
N TYR A 153 -6.24 -12.43 -4.65
CA TYR A 153 -6.93 -12.30 -5.94
C TYR A 153 -6.98 -13.64 -6.67
N LEU A 154 -8.19 -14.19 -6.84
CA LEU A 154 -8.38 -15.36 -7.70
C LEU A 154 -8.40 -14.97 -9.19
N VAL A 155 -7.58 -15.67 -9.97
CA VAL A 155 -7.35 -15.46 -11.40
C VAL A 155 -7.77 -16.71 -12.16
N ARG A 156 -8.37 -16.53 -13.34
CA ARG A 156 -8.77 -17.64 -14.21
C ARG A 156 -7.59 -18.15 -15.06
N PRO A 157 -7.54 -19.44 -15.39
CA PRO A 157 -6.66 -19.92 -16.45
C PRO A 157 -7.11 -19.41 -17.84
N PRO A 158 -6.23 -19.42 -18.86
CA PRO A 158 -4.82 -19.81 -18.78
C PRO A 158 -3.98 -18.79 -18.01
N PHE A 159 -2.86 -19.20 -17.43
CA PHE A 159 -1.93 -18.27 -16.78
C PHE A 159 -0.50 -18.71 -17.06
N ASP A 160 0.09 -18.13 -18.10
CA ASP A 160 1.46 -18.41 -18.52
C ASP A 160 2.42 -17.40 -17.88
N VAL A 161 3.12 -17.85 -16.83
CA VAL A 161 4.05 -17.02 -16.07
C VAL A 161 5.31 -16.65 -16.86
N GLU A 162 5.72 -17.49 -17.82
CA GLU A 162 6.95 -17.27 -18.60
C GLU A 162 6.83 -16.01 -19.47
N ARG A 163 5.59 -15.62 -19.82
CA ARG A 163 5.31 -14.39 -20.55
C ARG A 163 5.48 -13.12 -19.72
N LEU A 164 5.59 -13.24 -18.40
CA LEU A 164 5.62 -12.08 -17.50
C LEU A 164 7.01 -11.50 -17.34
N GLU A 165 8.06 -12.30 -17.46
CA GLU A 165 9.44 -11.87 -17.21
C GLU A 165 9.86 -10.68 -18.12
N PRO A 166 9.61 -10.70 -19.44
CA PRO A 166 9.95 -9.57 -20.31
C PRO A 166 9.15 -8.30 -19.97
N VAL A 167 7.90 -8.47 -19.51
CA VAL A 167 7.02 -7.36 -19.13
C VAL A 167 7.47 -6.75 -17.80
N CYS A 168 7.89 -7.57 -16.84
CA CYS A 168 8.48 -7.11 -15.59
C CYS A 168 9.71 -6.24 -15.86
N ARG A 169 10.66 -6.74 -16.66
CA ARG A 169 11.87 -5.98 -17.04
C ARG A 169 11.54 -4.67 -17.76
N LEU A 170 10.54 -4.68 -18.64
CA LEU A 170 10.09 -3.48 -19.34
C LEU A 170 9.55 -2.39 -18.39
N LEU A 171 8.89 -2.78 -17.29
CA LEU A 171 8.33 -1.85 -16.32
C LEU A 171 9.37 -1.25 -15.37
N GLU A 172 10.57 -1.83 -15.29
CA GLU A 172 11.67 -1.35 -14.45
C GLU A 172 12.35 -0.11 -15.05
N GLY A 173 12.91 0.73 -14.18
CA GLY A 173 13.52 2.00 -14.54
C GLY A 173 12.56 3.19 -14.42
N ILE A 174 12.95 4.30 -15.06
CA ILE A 174 12.21 5.57 -15.02
C ILE A 174 11.30 5.65 -16.24
N HIS A 175 10.00 5.70 -16.02
CA HIS A 175 9.00 5.85 -17.08
C HIS A 175 7.95 6.88 -16.71
N ASP A 176 7.27 7.44 -17.72
CA ASP A 176 6.02 8.14 -17.53
C ASP A 176 4.88 7.12 -17.43
N PHE A 177 4.37 6.93 -16.20
CA PHE A 177 3.32 5.96 -15.93
C PHE A 177 1.89 6.54 -16.06
N ALA A 178 1.68 7.59 -16.85
CA ALA A 178 0.35 8.20 -17.02
C ALA A 178 -0.72 7.18 -17.48
N SER A 179 -0.38 6.21 -18.32
CA SER A 179 -1.28 5.11 -18.75
C SER A 179 -1.68 4.17 -17.61
N PHE A 180 -0.87 4.13 -16.55
CA PHE A 180 -1.09 3.36 -15.33
C PHE A 180 -1.64 4.24 -14.19
N ALA A 181 -1.99 5.49 -14.46
CA ALA A 181 -2.66 6.37 -13.51
C ALA A 181 -4.19 6.24 -13.62
N ASN A 182 -4.88 6.61 -12.55
CA ASN A 182 -6.33 6.84 -12.66
C ASN A 182 -6.65 8.07 -13.50
N VAL A 183 -7.82 8.07 -14.14
CA VAL A 183 -8.28 9.22 -14.94
C VAL A 183 -8.42 10.44 -14.04
N GLN A 184 -7.75 11.54 -14.39
CA GLN A 184 -7.89 12.84 -13.74
C GLN A 184 -9.27 13.41 -14.07
N ARG A 185 -9.92 14.02 -13.07
CA ARG A 185 -11.19 14.72 -13.28
C ARG A 185 -10.91 16.11 -13.85
N LYS A 186 -11.89 16.67 -14.57
CA LYS A 186 -11.80 18.04 -15.10
C LYS A 186 -11.59 19.02 -13.93
N GLY A 187 -10.48 19.76 -13.94
CA GLY A 187 -10.09 20.69 -12.88
C GLY A 187 -9.04 20.15 -11.89
N ASP A 188 -8.60 18.89 -12.02
CA ASP A 188 -7.44 18.41 -11.26
C ASP A 188 -6.16 19.13 -11.74
N THR A 189 -5.30 19.51 -10.80
CA THR A 189 -3.96 20.00 -11.13
C THR A 189 -3.16 18.90 -11.84
N PRO A 190 -2.43 19.22 -12.93
CA PRO A 190 -1.54 18.27 -13.57
C PRO A 190 -0.60 17.63 -12.55
N ARG A 191 -0.56 16.30 -12.53
CA ARG A 191 0.33 15.55 -11.63
C ARG A 191 1.49 15.02 -12.44
N GLU A 192 2.70 15.18 -11.91
CA GLU A 192 3.88 14.50 -12.42
C GLU A 192 3.67 12.98 -12.35
N THR A 193 3.80 12.31 -13.49
CA THR A 193 3.57 10.87 -13.69
C THR A 193 4.84 10.07 -13.91
N LEU A 194 6.00 10.73 -13.97
CA LEU A 194 7.31 10.08 -13.97
C LEU A 194 7.53 9.33 -12.65
N ARG A 195 7.78 8.03 -12.72
CA ARG A 195 8.14 7.21 -11.56
C ARG A 195 9.29 6.29 -11.92
N GLU A 196 10.10 6.01 -10.91
CA GLU A 196 11.12 4.98 -10.95
C GLU A 196 10.60 3.72 -10.26
N ILE A 197 10.53 2.63 -11.01
CA ILE A 197 10.32 1.28 -10.46
C ILE A 197 11.69 0.60 -10.41
N LYS A 198 12.12 0.24 -9.21
CA LYS A 198 13.42 -0.42 -8.97
C LYS A 198 13.38 -1.88 -9.37
N SER A 199 12.27 -2.56 -9.06
CA SER A 199 12.07 -3.95 -9.48
C SER A 199 10.59 -4.34 -9.57
N VAL A 200 10.30 -5.27 -10.47
CA VAL A 200 9.03 -6.00 -10.55
C VAL A 200 9.35 -7.48 -10.67
N THR A 201 8.89 -8.30 -9.73
CA THR A 201 9.14 -9.75 -9.79
C THR A 201 7.85 -10.53 -9.59
N VAL A 202 7.72 -11.65 -10.30
CA VAL A 202 6.65 -12.62 -10.10
C VAL A 202 7.29 -13.92 -9.65
N THR A 203 6.94 -14.38 -8.47
CA THR A 203 7.52 -15.58 -7.86
C THR A 203 6.42 -16.52 -7.37
N PRO A 204 6.66 -17.84 -7.26
CA PRO A 204 5.71 -18.75 -6.64
C PRO A 204 5.31 -18.26 -5.24
N GLY A 205 4.02 -18.10 -5.01
CA GLY A 205 3.45 -17.67 -3.74
C GLY A 205 3.21 -18.85 -2.79
N ARG A 206 2.83 -18.55 -1.56
CA ARG A 206 2.49 -19.56 -0.55
C ARG A 206 1.08 -19.34 0.02
N PRO A 207 0.34 -20.43 0.33
CA PRO A 207 -0.92 -20.34 1.04
C PRO A 207 -0.70 -19.88 2.50
N LEU A 208 -1.70 -19.21 3.08
CA LEU A 208 -1.63 -18.75 4.47
C LEU A 208 -1.75 -19.88 5.50
N LEU A 209 -2.38 -20.99 5.15
CA LEU A 209 -2.47 -22.19 5.96
C LEU A 209 -1.87 -23.38 5.23
N ASP A 210 -1.56 -24.42 5.99
CA ASP A 210 -1.12 -25.69 5.43
C ASP A 210 -2.24 -26.29 4.53
N PRO A 211 -1.92 -26.72 3.28
CA PRO A 211 -2.90 -27.31 2.37
C PRO A 211 -3.65 -28.53 2.91
N SER A 212 -3.12 -29.23 3.92
CA SER A 212 -3.82 -30.32 4.61
C SER A 212 -5.03 -29.85 5.42
N GLN A 213 -5.12 -28.56 5.76
CA GLN A 213 -6.19 -27.99 6.60
C GLN A 213 -7.38 -27.48 5.77
N ASP A 214 -7.18 -27.14 4.50
CA ASP A 214 -8.25 -26.71 3.59
C ASP A 214 -7.96 -27.28 2.18
N PRO A 215 -8.76 -28.26 1.71
CA PRO A 215 -8.56 -28.92 0.42
C PRO A 215 -8.50 -27.97 -0.77
N LEU A 216 -9.11 -26.78 -0.68
CA LEU A 216 -9.12 -25.80 -1.76
C LEU A 216 -7.69 -25.35 -2.15
N TYR A 217 -6.75 -25.33 -1.20
CA TYR A 217 -5.37 -24.95 -1.48
C TYR A 217 -4.68 -25.86 -2.50
N SER A 218 -5.00 -27.16 -2.49
CA SER A 218 -4.34 -28.15 -3.35
C SER A 218 -4.60 -27.96 -4.85
N HIS A 219 -5.64 -27.19 -5.19
CA HIS A 219 -6.06 -26.93 -6.56
C HIS A 219 -5.66 -25.55 -7.08
N LEU A 220 -5.00 -24.74 -6.25
CA LEU A 220 -4.64 -23.36 -6.57
C LEU A 220 -3.14 -23.22 -6.83
N GLN A 221 -2.79 -22.45 -7.85
CA GLN A 221 -1.40 -22.07 -8.10
C GLN A 221 -1.16 -20.64 -7.62
N PHE A 222 -0.41 -20.49 -6.53
CA PHE A 222 -0.14 -19.21 -5.89
C PHE A 222 1.01 -18.47 -6.57
N TRP A 223 0.86 -17.16 -6.71
CA TRP A 223 1.89 -16.25 -7.21
C TRP A 223 1.91 -14.96 -6.40
N ASP A 224 3.13 -14.50 -6.16
CA ASP A 224 3.43 -13.26 -5.46
C ASP A 224 4.08 -12.28 -6.45
N VAL A 225 3.41 -11.14 -6.69
CA VAL A 225 3.96 -10.04 -7.48
C VAL A 225 4.54 -9.00 -6.54
N ASN A 226 5.86 -8.83 -6.57
CA ASN A 226 6.54 -7.81 -5.79
C ASN A 226 6.83 -6.60 -6.66
N VAL A 227 6.53 -5.41 -6.15
CA VAL A 227 6.83 -4.14 -6.84
C VAL A 227 7.56 -3.22 -5.87
N HIS A 228 8.77 -2.81 -6.24
CA HIS A 228 9.62 -1.95 -5.44
C HIS A 228 9.93 -0.66 -6.20
N GLY A 229 9.84 0.48 -5.51
CA GLY A 229 10.08 1.77 -6.15
C GLY A 229 10.06 2.90 -5.15
N LYS A 230 10.50 4.10 -5.58
CA LYS A 230 10.53 5.28 -4.71
C LYS A 230 9.11 5.73 -4.35
N SER A 231 8.24 5.86 -5.35
CA SER A 231 6.86 6.26 -5.15
C SER A 231 5.97 5.73 -6.27
N PHE A 232 4.66 5.72 -6.03
CA PHE A 232 3.68 5.18 -6.98
C PHE A 232 2.52 6.15 -7.19
N LEU A 233 1.97 6.16 -8.39
CA LEU A 233 0.73 6.85 -8.71
C LEU A 233 -0.47 6.12 -8.09
N TYR A 234 -1.57 6.85 -7.96
CA TYR A 234 -2.82 6.28 -7.45
C TYR A 234 -3.26 5.09 -8.33
N ARG A 235 -3.43 3.91 -7.70
CA ARG A 235 -3.73 2.61 -8.33
C ARG A 235 -2.64 2.02 -9.25
N GLN A 236 -1.45 2.61 -9.34
CA GLN A 236 -0.41 2.16 -10.29
C GLN A 236 -0.07 0.68 -10.11
N VAL A 237 0.23 0.23 -8.89
CA VAL A 237 0.61 -1.16 -8.61
C VAL A 237 -0.49 -2.14 -9.03
N ARG A 238 -1.76 -1.82 -8.75
CA ARG A 238 -2.92 -2.64 -9.14
C ARG A 238 -3.15 -2.68 -10.65
N ARG A 239 -2.81 -1.59 -11.35
CA ARG A 239 -2.84 -1.51 -12.81
C ARG A 239 -1.71 -2.33 -13.43
N ILE A 240 -0.51 -2.28 -12.88
CA ILE A 240 0.62 -3.15 -13.26
C ILE A 240 0.22 -4.62 -13.10
N VAL A 241 -0.30 -5.02 -11.94
CA VAL A 241 -0.75 -6.40 -11.71
C VAL A 241 -1.85 -6.80 -12.69
N GLY A 242 -2.80 -5.91 -12.97
CA GLY A 242 -3.83 -6.14 -13.98
C GLY A 242 -3.24 -6.46 -15.36
N VAL A 243 -2.24 -5.67 -15.79
CA VAL A 243 -1.53 -5.88 -17.07
C VAL A 243 -0.80 -7.21 -17.07
N LEU A 244 -0.05 -7.54 -16.01
CA LEU A 244 0.63 -8.84 -15.88
C LEU A 244 -0.38 -10.00 -16.00
N VAL A 245 -1.51 -9.95 -15.28
CA VAL A 245 -2.57 -10.95 -15.40
C VAL A 245 -3.14 -11.02 -16.82
N GLY A 246 -3.30 -9.87 -17.49
CA GLY A 246 -3.73 -9.80 -18.90
C GLY A 246 -2.74 -10.47 -19.85
N VAL A 247 -1.43 -10.27 -19.64
CA VAL A 247 -0.36 -10.88 -20.44
C VAL A 247 -0.30 -12.39 -20.22
N ALA A 248 -0.33 -12.86 -18.96
CA ALA A 248 -0.33 -14.28 -18.63
C ALA A 248 -1.56 -15.01 -19.22
N GLN A 249 -2.70 -14.32 -19.32
CA GLN A 249 -3.92 -14.85 -19.95
C GLN A 249 -3.95 -14.70 -21.48
N GLY A 250 -2.89 -14.15 -22.09
CA GLY A 250 -2.81 -13.92 -23.53
C GLY A 250 -3.71 -12.82 -24.07
N ARG A 251 -4.33 -12.01 -23.20
CA ARG A 251 -5.16 -10.85 -23.59
C ARG A 251 -4.33 -9.64 -24.00
N PHE A 252 -3.07 -9.62 -23.57
CA PHE A 252 -2.06 -8.60 -23.84
C PHE A 252 -0.76 -9.25 -24.31
N ASN A 253 0.02 -8.54 -25.12
CA ASN A 253 1.39 -8.89 -25.44
C ASN A 253 2.38 -7.82 -24.95
N LEU A 254 3.67 -8.07 -25.13
CA LEU A 254 4.74 -7.16 -24.72
C LEU A 254 4.64 -5.80 -25.45
N GLN A 255 4.30 -5.80 -26.75
CA GLN A 255 4.18 -4.59 -27.55
C GLN A 255 3.03 -3.69 -27.08
N ASP A 256 1.92 -4.27 -26.62
CA ASP A 256 0.80 -3.52 -26.05
C ASP A 256 1.25 -2.78 -24.77
N VAL A 257 2.07 -3.42 -23.93
CA VAL A 257 2.63 -2.78 -22.72
C VAL A 257 3.64 -1.70 -23.07
N GLN A 258 4.53 -1.96 -24.03
CA GLN A 258 5.49 -0.97 -24.53
C GLN A 258 4.77 0.27 -25.03
N HIS A 259 3.72 0.10 -25.84
CA HIS A 259 2.91 1.22 -26.33
C HIS A 259 2.30 2.05 -25.19
N MET A 260 1.87 1.42 -24.09
CA MET A 260 1.35 2.15 -22.92
C MET A 260 2.42 3.03 -22.25
N LEU A 261 3.71 2.65 -22.32
CA LEU A 261 4.83 3.40 -21.77
C LEU A 261 5.33 4.48 -22.75
N ASP A 262 5.45 4.14 -24.05
CA ASP A 262 5.93 5.04 -25.09
C ASP A 262 4.95 6.20 -25.36
N TYR A 263 3.65 5.93 -25.19
CA TYR A 263 2.59 6.92 -25.36
C TYR A 263 1.83 7.10 -24.04
N PRO A 264 2.41 7.82 -23.06
CA PRO A 264 1.84 7.96 -21.73
C PRO A 264 0.53 8.76 -21.77
N SER A 265 -0.59 8.10 -21.48
CA SER A 265 -1.90 8.74 -21.40
C SER A 265 -2.90 7.87 -20.66
N GLN A 266 -3.69 8.46 -19.78
CA GLN A 266 -4.77 7.74 -19.08
C GLN A 266 -5.80 7.12 -20.04
N ARG A 267 -5.90 7.64 -21.27
CA ARG A 267 -6.76 7.10 -22.34
C ARG A 267 -6.21 5.82 -22.95
N ASN A 268 -4.91 5.57 -22.79
CA ASN A 268 -4.23 4.36 -23.30
C ASN A 268 -4.34 3.17 -22.33
N TRP A 269 -5.05 3.32 -21.20
CA TRP A 269 -5.45 2.16 -20.42
C TRP A 269 -6.40 1.28 -21.25
N SER A 270 -5.95 0.06 -21.56
CA SER A 270 -6.73 -0.83 -22.42
C SER A 270 -7.96 -1.41 -21.70
N PRO A 271 -9.14 -1.41 -22.35
CA PRO A 271 -10.33 -2.07 -21.81
C PRO A 271 -10.20 -3.60 -21.76
N LYS A 272 -9.20 -4.17 -22.44
CA LYS A 272 -8.89 -5.61 -22.39
C LYS A 272 -8.37 -6.04 -21.02
N VAL A 273 -7.95 -5.10 -20.17
CA VAL A 273 -7.35 -5.36 -18.87
C VAL A 273 -8.18 -4.71 -17.77
N GLN A 274 -8.44 -5.48 -16.72
CA GLN A 274 -9.10 -4.98 -15.52
C GLN A 274 -8.04 -4.54 -14.51
N VAL A 275 -8.32 -3.47 -13.77
CA VAL A 275 -7.50 -3.10 -12.61
C VAL A 275 -7.62 -4.21 -11.58
N ALA A 276 -6.48 -4.73 -11.09
CA ALA A 276 -6.50 -5.79 -10.11
C ALA A 276 -7.27 -5.34 -8.85
N PRO A 277 -8.04 -6.23 -8.20
CA PRO A 277 -8.71 -5.93 -6.94
C PRO A 277 -7.77 -5.39 -5.85
N PRO A 278 -8.26 -4.64 -4.86
CA PRO A 278 -7.40 -4.13 -3.80
C PRO A 278 -6.98 -5.20 -2.78
N ASP A 279 -7.79 -6.25 -2.64
CA ASP A 279 -7.71 -7.24 -1.54
C ASP A 279 -6.42 -8.07 -1.57
N GLY A 280 -5.79 -8.25 -2.73
CA GLY A 280 -4.52 -8.95 -2.85
C GLY A 280 -3.30 -8.08 -2.53
N LEU A 281 -3.45 -6.76 -2.38
CA LEU A 281 -2.33 -5.83 -2.29
C LEU A 281 -1.97 -5.49 -0.84
N PHE A 282 -0.68 -5.61 -0.53
CA PHE A 282 -0.07 -5.31 0.75
C PHE A 282 1.09 -4.34 0.57
N LEU A 283 1.07 -3.21 1.28
CA LEU A 283 2.30 -2.43 1.50
C LEU A 283 3.15 -3.17 2.53
N LEU A 284 4.25 -3.78 2.10
CA LEU A 284 5.12 -4.58 2.96
C LEU A 284 6.14 -3.75 3.72
N ASP A 285 6.65 -2.70 3.09
CA ASP A 285 7.82 -2.00 3.61
C ASP A 285 7.90 -0.55 3.15
N VAL A 286 8.48 0.27 4.00
CA VAL A 286 8.80 1.68 3.72
C VAL A 286 10.17 1.97 4.31
N GLU A 287 11.13 2.20 3.44
CA GLU A 287 12.51 2.46 3.84
C GLU A 287 12.77 3.95 4.01
N TYR A 288 13.56 4.28 5.02
CA TYR A 288 14.05 5.64 5.30
C TYR A 288 15.57 5.62 5.46
N PRO A 289 16.25 6.76 5.31
CA PRO A 289 17.67 6.86 5.62
C PRO A 289 17.93 6.54 7.10
N LEU A 290 19.05 5.87 7.40
CA LEU A 290 19.39 5.44 8.76
C LEU A 290 19.46 6.60 9.77
N HIS A 291 19.92 7.78 9.33
CA HIS A 291 20.06 8.95 10.18
C HIS A 291 18.72 9.48 10.73
N VAL A 292 17.59 9.14 10.11
CA VAL A 292 16.26 9.55 10.59
C VAL A 292 15.93 8.91 11.95
N PHE A 293 16.47 7.71 12.21
CA PHE A 293 16.17 6.91 13.40
C PHE A 293 17.37 6.69 14.31
N ALA A 294 18.50 7.37 14.04
CA ALA A 294 19.63 7.37 14.94
C ALA A 294 19.22 8.09 16.24
N GLU A 295 19.24 7.38 17.36
CA GLU A 295 18.97 7.97 18.66
C GLU A 295 20.11 8.95 19.00
N GLY A 296 19.75 10.24 19.13
CA GLY A 296 20.63 11.26 19.70
C GLY A 296 21.74 11.74 18.77
N GLU A 297 21.43 12.75 17.96
CA GLU A 297 22.25 13.96 17.81
C GLU A 297 21.48 14.94 16.93
N ASP A 298 21.00 16.03 17.53
CA ASP A 298 20.48 17.20 16.82
C ASP A 298 21.66 17.89 16.12
N SER A 299 22.15 17.31 15.02
CA SER A 299 23.07 17.98 14.12
C SER A 299 22.24 18.63 13.02
N GLY A 300 21.71 19.81 13.35
CA GLY A 300 21.08 20.71 12.39
C GLY A 300 22.08 21.16 11.33
N GLN A 301 22.33 20.34 10.32
CA GLN A 301 22.97 20.70 9.07
C GLN A 301 22.72 19.59 8.04
N ARG A 302 21.91 19.89 7.00
CA ARG A 302 21.83 19.04 5.82
C ARG A 302 23.18 19.09 5.09
N PRO A 303 23.70 17.96 4.57
CA PRO A 303 24.66 18.01 3.49
C PRO A 303 23.98 18.65 2.27
N GLN A 304 24.59 19.72 1.76
CA GLN A 304 24.31 20.17 0.40
C GLN A 304 25.01 19.18 -0.54
N GLU A 305 24.24 18.51 -1.40
CA GLU A 305 24.51 18.28 -2.83
C GLU A 305 23.42 17.36 -3.43
#